data_AF-A0A2W7AL72-F1
#
_entry.id   AF-A0A2W7AL72-F1
#
_cell.length_a   1.000
_cell.length_b   1.000
_cell.length_c   1.000
_cell.angle_alpha   90.00
_cell.angle_beta   90.00
_cell.angle_gamma   90.00
#
_symmetry.space_group_name_H-M   'P 1'
#
loop_
_entity.id
_entity.type
_entity.pdbx_description
1 polymer ?
#
loop_
_entity_poly.entity_id
_entity_poly.type
_entity_poly.pdbx_seq_one_letter_code
_entity_poly.pdbx_strand_id
1 'polypeptide(L)' 'MSVSTKPMTIEEYLNYDDGTDTRYELVNGELSAMPTESTLNIRIAILLLAYFLQLVV' A
#
# COMPACT_ATOMS: atom_id res chain seq x y z
N MET A 1 -24.19 -6.09 16.16
CA MET A 1 -23.24 -5.48 17.10
C MET A 1 -21.93 -5.28 16.36
N SER A 2 -21.48 -4.04 16.14
CA SER A 2 -20.13 -3.80 15.63
C SER A 2 -19.16 -3.86 16.80
N VAL A 3 -18.36 -4.93 16.88
CA VAL A 3 -17.24 -4.97 17.80
C VAL A 3 -16.18 -4.02 17.22
N SER A 4 -15.91 -2.91 17.91
CA SER A 4 -14.80 -2.04 17.52
C SER A 4 -13.51 -2.79 17.83
N THR A 5 -12.85 -3.29 16.81
CA THR A 5 -11.49 -3.83 16.90
C THR A 5 -10.54 -2.69 17.22
N LYS A 6 -9.62 -2.90 18.17
CA LYS A 6 -8.55 -1.94 18.47
C LYS A 6 -7.78 -1.66 17.16
N PRO A 7 -7.56 -0.38 16.79
CA PRO A 7 -6.75 -0.05 15.62
C PRO A 7 -5.33 -0.62 15.75
N MET A 8 -4.82 -1.19 14.66
CA MET A 8 -3.45 -1.69 14.57
C MET A 8 -2.45 -0.53 14.60
N THR A 9 -1.38 -0.70 15.36
CA THR A 9 -0.26 0.23 15.41
C THR A 9 0.69 0.03 14.22
N ILE A 10 1.54 1.02 13.95
CA ILE A 10 2.57 0.91 12.91
C ILE A 10 3.53 -0.25 13.21
N GLU A 11 3.90 -0.46 14.47
CA GLU A 11 4.81 -1.54 14.85
C GLU A 11 4.18 -2.92 14.62
N GLU A 12 2.91 -3.10 14.98
CA GLU A 12 2.17 -4.34 14.69
C GLU A 12 2.05 -4.58 13.17
N TYR A 13 1.79 -3.53 12.39
CA TYR A 13 1.73 -3.61 10.92
C TYR A 13 3.06 -3.98 10.28
N LEU A 14 4.17 -3.39 10.72
CA LEU A 14 5.50 -3.69 10.16
C LEU A 14 5.97 -5.11 10.46
N ASN A 15 5.44 -5.73 11.51
CA ASN A 15 5.71 -7.12 11.87
C ASN A 15 4.60 -8.08 11.40
N TYR A 16 3.57 -7.59 10.70
CA TYR A 16 2.45 -8.40 10.24
C TYR A 16 2.87 -9.28 9.05
N ASP A 17 2.56 -10.57 9.18
CA ASP A 17 2.72 -11.58 8.13
C ASP A 17 1.54 -12.55 8.26
N ASP A 18 0.75 -12.69 7.19
CA ASP A 18 -0.39 -13.62 7.15
C ASP A 18 -0.02 -15.00 6.57
N GLY A 19 1.27 -15.24 6.33
CA GLY A 19 1.80 -16.44 5.70
C GLY A 19 1.62 -16.47 4.18
N THR A 20 1.23 -15.35 3.58
CA THR A 20 1.08 -15.18 2.12
C THR A 20 1.94 -14.03 1.61
N ASP A 21 2.05 -13.91 0.29
CA ASP A 21 2.71 -12.75 -0.35
C ASP A 21 1.76 -11.54 -0.52
N THR A 22 0.60 -11.54 0.15
CA THR A 22 -0.36 -10.43 0.05
C THR A 22 0.22 -9.18 0.68
N ARG A 23 0.30 -8.11 -0.09
CA ARG A 23 0.72 -6.80 0.42
C ARG A 23 -0.48 -6.06 0.97
N TYR A 24 -0.30 -5.42 2.11
CA TYR A 24 -1.33 -4.60 2.75
C TYR A 24 -0.87 -3.16 2.90
N GLU A 25 -1.82 -2.25 3.00
CA GLU A 25 -1.64 -0.87 3.46
C GLU A 25 -2.33 -0.70 4.81
N LEU A 26 -1.71 0.03 5.74
CA LEU A 26 -2.34 0.39 7.00
C LEU A 26 -3.16 1.67 6.83
N VAL A 27 -4.48 1.52 6.75
CA VAL A 27 -5.43 2.64 6.56
C VAL A 27 -6.26 2.79 7.83
N ASN A 28 -6.04 3.88 8.57
CA ASN A 28 -6.73 4.17 9.84
C ASN A 28 -6.65 3.03 10.88
N GLY A 29 -5.53 2.30 10.89
CA GLY A 29 -5.31 1.17 11.80
C GLY A 29 -5.97 -0.14 11.33
N GLU A 30 -6.42 -0.23 10.08
CA GLU A 30 -6.94 -1.43 9.46
C GLU A 30 -6.06 -1.85 8.28
N LEU A 31 -5.92 -3.16 8.06
CA LEU A 31 -5.19 -3.71 6.93
C LEU A 31 -6.08 -3.69 5.69
N SER A 32 -5.66 -2.96 4.66
CA SER A 32 -6.29 -2.94 3.35
C SER A 32 -5.42 -3.69 2.35
N ALA A 33 -5.94 -4.76 1.75
CA ALA A 33 -5.17 -5.55 0.80
C ALA A 33 -4.90 -4.74 -0.48
N MET A 34 -3.62 -4.63 -0.87
CA MET A 34 -3.23 -3.95 -2.09
C MET A 34 -3.55 -4.86 -3.29
N PRO A 35 -4.33 -4.39 -4.27
CA PRO A 35 -4.57 -5.15 -5.49
C PRO A 35 -3.27 -5.29 -6.29
N THR A 36 -3.23 -6.29 -7.17
CA THR A 36 -2.15 -6.38 -8.16
C THR A 36 -2.20 -5.19 -9.10
N GLU A 37 -1.02 -4.67 -9.44
CA GLU A 37 -0.94 -3.51 -10.32
C GLU A 37 -1.30 -3.88 -11.77
N SER A 38 -1.96 -2.96 -12.48
CA SER A 38 -2.28 -3.14 -13.90
C SER A 38 -1.13 -2.68 -14.81
N THR A 39 -0.97 -3.32 -15.96
CA THR A 39 0.02 -2.91 -16.98
C THR A 39 -0.15 -1.45 -17.40
N LEU A 40 -1.39 -0.94 -17.46
CA LEU A 40 -1.66 0.46 -17.81
C LEU A 40 -1.14 1.40 -16.72
N ASN A 41 -1.44 1.11 -15.45
CA ASN A 41 -0.97 1.92 -14.32
C ASN A 41 0.55 1.93 -14.22
N ILE A 42 1.24 0.81 -14.48
CA ILE A 42 2.71 0.77 -14.54
C ILE A 42 3.23 1.75 -15.60
N ARG A 43 2.63 1.78 -16.79
CA ARG A 43 3.03 2.71 -17.86
C ARG A 43 2.80 4.16 -17.45
N ILE A 44 1.66 4.46 -16.81
CA ILE A 44 1.35 5.80 -16.31
C ILE A 44 2.36 6.21 -15.22
N ALA A 45 2.65 5.32 -14.26
CA ALA A 45 3.60 5.58 -13.18
C ALA A 45 5.02 5.88 -13.70
N ILE A 46 5.51 5.08 -14.67
CA ILE A 46 6.83 5.30 -15.29
C ILE A 46 6.84 6.62 -16.08
N LEU A 47 5.77 6.93 -16.81
CA LEU A 47 5.65 8.21 -17.53
C LEU A 47 5.72 9.40 -16.57
N LEU A 48 4.96 9.37 -15.48
CA LEU A 48 4.97 10.40 -14.46
C LEU A 48 6.35 10.52 -13.79
N LEU A 49 6.98 9.40 -13.46
CA LEU A 49 8.34 9.38 -12.92
C LEU A 49 9.33 10.07 -13.89
N ALA A 50 9.26 9.75 -15.19
CA ALA A 50 10.14 10.36 -16.19
C ALA A 50 9.94 11.87 -16.30
N TYR A 51 8.70 12.37 -16.26
CA TYR A 51 8.41 13.81 -16.25
C TYR A 51 8.90 14.50 -14.97
N PHE A 52 8.66 13.90 -13.80
CA PHE A 52 9.07 14.52 -12.53
C PHE A 52 10.58 14.51 -12.35
N LEU A 53 11.28 13.51 -12.88
CA LEU A 53 12.75 13.50 -12.88
C LEU A 53 13.33 14.73 -13.58
N GLN A 54 12.70 15.23 -14.65
CA GLN A 54 13.13 16.44 -15.36
C GLN A 54 13.03 17.73 -14.52
N LEU A 55 12.29 17.73 -13.40
CA LEU A 55 12.16 18.89 -12.52
C LEU A 55 13.24 18.97 -11.45
N VAL A 56 13.95 17.86 -11.20
CA VAL A 56 14.98 17.74 -10.16
C VAL A 56 16.38 17.91 -10.74
N VAL A 57 16.53 17.85 -12.07
CA VAL A 57 17.76 18.19 -12.81
C VAL A 57 17.71 19.62 -13.28
#